data_AF-A0A956YV27-F1
#
_entry.id   AF-A0A956YV27-F1
#
_cell.length_a   1.000
_cell.length_b   1.000
_cell.length_c   1.000
_cell.angle_alpha   90.00
_cell.angle_beta   90.00
_cell.angle_gamma   90.00
#
_symmetry.space_group_name_H-M   'P 1'
#
loop_
_entity.id
_entity.type
_entity.pdbx_description
1 polymer ?
#
loop_
_entity_poly.entity_id
_entity_poly.type
_entity_poly.pdbx_seq_one_letter_code
_entity_poly.pdbx_strand_id
1 'polypeptide(L)' 'MVIPDDLIKLLAAILVGGIIGAEREFRDKAAGFRTLILICVGSTLFTLFSF' A
#
# COMPACT_ATOMS: atom_id res chain seq x y z
N MET A 1 -13.91 9.98 10.83
CA MET A 1 -13.76 11.18 9.97
C MET A 1 -12.37 11.10 9.39
N VAL A 2 -12.23 10.77 8.10
CA VAL A 2 -10.91 10.64 7.47
C VAL A 2 -10.30 12.04 7.37
N ILE A 3 -9.18 12.25 8.05
CA ILE A 3 -8.50 13.54 8.07
C ILE A 3 -7.73 13.66 6.74
N PRO A 4 -7.56 14.86 6.14
CA PRO A 4 -6.77 15.03 4.92
C PRO A 4 -5.37 14.40 4.98
N ASP A 5 -4.75 14.34 6.17
CA ASP A 5 -3.48 13.66 6.43
C ASP A 5 -3.54 12.15 6.17
N ASP A 6 -4.65 11.50 6.52
CA ASP A 6 -4.85 10.05 6.32
C ASP A 6 -4.98 9.68 4.84
N LEU A 7 -5.57 10.58 4.04
CA LEU A 7 -5.64 10.41 2.59
C LEU A 7 -4.25 10.47 1.94
N ILE A 8 -3.38 11.34 2.44
CA ILE A 8 -1.98 11.44 1.99
C ILE A 8 -1.22 10.16 2.33
N LYS A 9 -1.39 9.62 3.55
CA LYS A 9 -0.80 8.34 3.96
C LYS A 9 -1.29 7.19 3.07
N LEU A 10 -2.57 7.15 2.74
CA LEU A 10 -3.15 6.11 1.89
C LEU A 10 -2.60 6.19 0.45
N LEU A 11 -2.53 7.39 -0.12
CA LEU A 11 -1.91 7.61 -1.43
C LEU A 11 -0.43 7.22 -1.43
N ALA A 12 0.32 7.60 -0.39
CA ALA A 12 1.71 7.20 -0.23
C ALA A 12 1.85 5.67 -0.13
N ALA A 13 0.98 4.99 0.62
CA ALA A 13 0.97 3.54 0.74
C ALA A 13 0.70 2.83 -0.60
N ILE A 14 -0.21 3.38 -1.41
CA ILE A 14 -0.48 2.87 -2.78
C ILE A 14 0.75 3.08 -3.68
N LEU A 15 1.34 4.28 -3.67
CA LEU A 15 2.51 4.59 -4.50
C LEU A 15 3.70 3.70 -4.14
N VAL A 16 4.02 3.59 -2.85
CA VAL A 16 5.14 2.78 -2.36
C VAL A 16 4.89 1.29 -2.60
N GLY A 17 3.70 0.79 -2.24
CA GLY A 17 3.32 -0.61 -2.48
C GLY A 17 3.30 -0.96 -3.98
N GLY A 18 2.91 -0.01 -4.83
CA GLY A 18 2.90 -0.15 -6.28
C GLY A 18 4.30 -0.17 -6.88
N ILE A 19 5.19 0.74 -6.49
CA ILE A 19 6.57 0.77 -6.97
C ILE A 19 7.29 -0.54 -6.60
N ILE A 20 7.22 -0.95 -5.33
CA ILE A 20 7.87 -2.18 -4.87
C ILE A 20 7.21 -3.41 -5.53
N GLY A 21 5.89 -3.40 -5.65
CA GLY A 21 5.13 -4.48 -6.28
C GLY A 21 5.46 -4.64 -7.76
N ALA A 22 5.63 -3.54 -8.48
CA ALA A 22 6.03 -3.54 -9.88
C ALA A 22 7.46 -4.09 -10.03
N GLU A 23 8.42 -3.59 -9.25
CA GLU A 23 9.80 -4.13 -9.26
C GLU A 23 9.86 -5.62 -8.93
N ARG A 24 8.99 -6.10 -8.03
CA ARG A 24 8.90 -7.52 -7.66
C ARG A 24 8.33 -8.37 -8.79
N GLU A 25 7.29 -7.88 -9.46
CA GLU A 25 6.67 -8.54 -10.62
C GLU A 25 7.65 -8.61 -11.80
N PHE A 26 8.39 -7.53 -12.07
CA PHE A 26 9.46 -7.51 -13.08
C PHE A 26 10.62 -8.48 -12.79
N ARG A 27 10.80 -8.88 -11.53
CA ARG A 27 11.85 -9.81 -11.10
C ARG A 27 11.33 -11.24 -10.90
N ASP A 28 10.18 -11.57 -11.47
CA ASP A 28 9.53 -12.89 -11.39
C ASP A 28 9.41 -13.40 -9.95
N LYS A 29 9.09 -12.51 -9.01
CA LYS A 29 8.79 -12.89 -7.63
C LYS A 29 7.32 -13.26 -7.51
N ALA A 30 7.03 -14.27 -6.68
CA ALA A 30 5.68 -14.80 -6.48
C ALA A 30 4.66 -13.76 -5.95
N ALA A 31 5.12 -12.71 -5.25
CA ALA A 31 4.29 -11.60 -4.82
C ALA A 31 4.59 -10.36 -5.69
N GLY A 32 3.65 -10.03 -6.58
CA GLY A 32 3.78 -8.95 -7.57
C GLY A 32 3.07 -7.65 -7.17
N PHE A 33 2.60 -6.90 -8.18
CA PHE A 33 2.07 -5.55 -8.03
C PHE A 33 0.83 -5.47 -7.13
N ARG A 34 -0.17 -6.28 -7.46
CA ARG A 34 -1.46 -6.28 -6.76
C ARG A 34 -1.31 -6.68 -5.29
N THR A 35 -0.42 -7.63 -5.00
CA THR A 35 -0.24 -8.16 -3.65
C THR A 35 0.35 -7.12 -2.71
N LEU A 36 1.40 -6.41 -3.12
CA LEU A 36 2.04 -5.42 -2.26
C LEU A 36 1.22 -4.14 -2.06
N ILE A 37 0.47 -3.70 -3.07
CA ILE A 37 -0.48 -2.59 -2.91
C ILE A 37 -1.53 -2.95 -1.85
N LEU A 38 -2.14 -4.13 -1.95
CA LEU A 38 -3.16 -4.56 -1.00
C LEU A 38 -2.62 -4.69 0.42
N ILE A 39 -1.39 -5.19 0.60
CA ILE A 39 -0.75 -5.29 1.92
C ILE A 39 -0.49 -3.90 2.50
N CYS A 40 0.16 -3.00 1.74
CA CYS A 40 0.47 -1.65 2.22
C CYS A 40 -0.79 -0.83 2.55
N VAL A 41 -1.80 -0.89 1.69
CA VAL A 41 -3.09 -0.23 1.92
C VAL A 41 -3.82 -0.84 3.10
N GLY A 42 -3.88 -2.17 3.19
CA GLY A 42 -4.52 -2.89 4.28
C GLY A 42 -3.89 -2.58 5.64
N SER A 43 -2.57 -2.57 5.74
CA SER A 43 -1.86 -2.16 6.96
C SER A 43 -2.13 -0.70 7.33
N THR A 44 -2.12 0.21 6.35
CA THR A 44 -2.40 1.62 6.58
C THR A 44 -3.83 1.82 7.09
N LEU A 45 -4.82 1.20 6.45
CA LEU A 45 -6.21 1.22 6.89
C LEU A 45 -6.34 0.62 8.29
N PHE A 46 -5.68 -0.51 8.57
CA PHE A 46 -5.70 -1.12 9.90
C PHE A 46 -5.16 -0.16 10.96
N THR A 47 -4.04 0.52 10.71
CA THR A 47 -3.51 1.55 11.61
C THR A 47 -4.47 2.73 11.77
N LEU A 48 -5.14 3.17 10.70
CA LEU A 48 -6.10 4.28 10.73
C LEU A 48 -7.40 3.92 11.48
N PHE A 49 -7.79 2.66 11.50
CA PHE A 49 -8.95 2.17 12.25
C PHE A 49 -8.60 1.65 13.64
N SER A 50 -7.32 1.42 13.92
CA SER A 50 -6.80 1.01 15.22
C SER A 50 -6.69 2.21 16.17
N PHE A 51 -7.83 2.84 16.44
CA PHE A 51 -8.02 3.87 17.46
C PHE A 51 -9.12 3.45 18.44
#